data_AF-A0AB33SWU7-F1
#
_entry.id   AF-A0AB33SWU7-F1
#
_cell.length_a   1.000
_cell.length_b   1.000
_cell.length_c   1.000
_cell.angle_alpha   90.00
_cell.angle_beta   90.00
_cell.angle_gamma   90.00
#
_symmetry.space_group_name_H-M   'P 1'
#
loop_
_entity.id
_entity.type
_entity.pdbx_description
1 polymer ?
#
loop_
_entity_poly.entity_id
_entity_poly.type
_entity_poly.pdbx_seq_one_letter_code
_entity_poly.pdbx_strand_id
1 'polypeptide(L)'
;MRATIEAVLAKLAAPGACNPDDQTPVVDDTPDADAVRRDTRSQAQRHHDGLLAGLRGLLASGELGQHRGLPVTVVVSTTLKELEAATGKGVTGGGSRVPMSDLIRMASNAHHYLALFDGAKPLALYHTKRLASPAQRIMLYAKDRGCSRPGCDAPAYHSEVHHVTPWTTTHRTDINDLTLACGPDNRLVEKGWKTRKNAKGDTEWLPPAHLDHGQPRINRYHHPEKILCEPDDDEPH
;
A
#
# COMPACT_ATOMS: atom_id res chain seq x y z
N MET A 1 3.10 -13.47 -24.10
CA MET A 1 2.78 -13.67 -22.67
C MET A 1 2.81 -15.13 -22.27
N ARG A 2 2.01 -16.02 -22.90
CA ARG A 2 1.94 -17.45 -22.53
C ARG A 2 3.30 -18.18 -22.54
N ALA A 3 4.08 -18.05 -23.61
CA ALA A 3 5.40 -18.70 -23.73
C ALA A 3 6.38 -18.29 -22.61
N THR A 4 6.34 -17.03 -22.16
CA THR A 4 7.18 -16.55 -21.04
C THR A 4 6.76 -17.16 -19.72
N ILE A 5 5.45 -17.23 -19.46
CA ILE A 5 4.92 -17.85 -18.23
C ILE A 5 5.25 -19.35 -18.20
N GLU A 6 5.08 -20.04 -19.32
CA GLU A 6 5.40 -21.47 -19.43
C GLU A 6 6.87 -21.76 -19.10
N ALA A 7 7.80 -20.94 -19.62
CA ALA A 7 9.23 -21.09 -19.33
C ALA A 7 9.55 -20.87 -17.83
N VAL A 8 8.96 -19.83 -17.21
CA VAL A 8 9.16 -19.55 -15.78
C VAL A 8 8.59 -20.68 -14.92
N LEU A 9 7.36 -21.13 -15.20
CA LEU A 9 6.72 -22.21 -14.45
C LEU A 9 7.41 -23.56 -14.65
N ALA A 10 7.98 -23.84 -15.82
CA ALA A 10 8.73 -25.07 -16.04
C ALA A 10 9.91 -25.22 -15.06
N LYS A 11 10.52 -24.10 -14.64
CA LYS A 11 11.58 -24.09 -13.62
C LYS A 11 11.01 -24.00 -12.20
N LEU A 12 10.21 -22.97 -11.92
CA LEU A 12 9.81 -22.64 -10.53
C LEU A 12 8.66 -23.50 -9.99
N ALA A 13 7.91 -24.17 -10.88
CA ALA A 13 6.80 -25.05 -10.50
C ALA A 13 7.07 -26.53 -10.81
N ALA A 14 8.33 -26.90 -11.03
CA ALA A 14 8.76 -28.29 -11.09
C ALA A 14 8.44 -29.01 -9.75
N PRO A 15 8.18 -30.33 -9.76
CA PRO A 15 8.02 -31.10 -8.53
C PRO A 15 9.19 -30.85 -7.56
N GLY A 16 8.90 -30.58 -6.28
CA GLY A 16 9.88 -30.26 -5.25
C GLY A 16 10.40 -28.81 -5.25
N ALA A 17 10.13 -28.01 -6.29
CA ALA A 17 10.56 -26.61 -6.36
C ALA A 17 9.60 -25.67 -5.62
N CYS A 18 10.13 -24.62 -4.99
CA CYS A 18 9.36 -23.56 -4.33
C CYS A 18 8.28 -24.10 -3.36
N ASN A 19 8.56 -25.21 -2.65
CA ASN A 19 7.60 -25.80 -1.73
C ASN A 19 7.51 -24.99 -0.43
N PRO A 20 6.37 -24.37 -0.11
CA PRO A 20 6.23 -23.58 1.11
C PRO A 20 6.26 -24.42 2.40
N ASP A 21 6.06 -25.74 2.30
CA ASP A 21 6.10 -26.66 3.44
C ASP A 21 7.53 -27.11 3.79
N ASP A 22 8.51 -26.83 2.93
CA ASP A 22 9.92 -27.08 3.22
C ASP A 22 10.51 -25.94 4.06
N GLN A 23 11.35 -26.29 5.03
CA GLN A 23 12.04 -25.32 5.88
C GLN A 23 12.89 -24.32 5.06
N THR A 24 13.51 -24.82 3.98
CA THR A 24 14.25 -24.03 3.00
C THR A 24 13.76 -24.41 1.60
N PRO A 25 12.82 -23.65 1.02
CA PRO A 25 12.31 -23.94 -0.31
C PRO A 25 13.41 -23.87 -1.38
N VAL A 26 13.47 -24.86 -2.27
CA VAL A 26 14.43 -24.88 -3.39
C VAL A 26 13.94 -23.94 -4.50
N VAL A 27 14.64 -22.83 -4.74
CA VAL A 27 14.26 -21.83 -5.75
C VAL A 27 15.24 -21.82 -6.93
N ASP A 28 16.52 -21.64 -6.64
CA ASP A 28 17.54 -21.46 -7.68
C ASP A 28 18.05 -22.81 -8.23
N ASP A 29 18.13 -23.83 -7.39
CA ASP A 29 18.68 -25.14 -7.72
C ASP A 29 17.65 -26.12 -8.31
N THR A 30 18.12 -27.30 -8.70
CA THR A 30 17.25 -28.41 -9.10
C THR A 30 16.85 -29.21 -7.86
N PRO A 31 15.55 -29.44 -7.59
CA PRO A 31 15.12 -30.25 -6.46
C PRO A 31 15.72 -31.66 -6.51
N ASP A 32 16.16 -32.17 -5.36
CA ASP A 32 16.62 -33.54 -5.24
C ASP A 32 15.45 -34.55 -5.27
N ALA A 33 15.78 -35.85 -5.33
CA ALA A 33 14.79 -36.91 -5.41
C ALA A 33 13.88 -36.99 -4.17
N ASP A 34 14.36 -36.56 -3.00
CA ASP A 34 13.58 -36.58 -1.76
C ASP A 34 12.59 -35.42 -1.70
N ALA A 35 12.98 -34.22 -2.16
CA ALA A 35 12.10 -33.07 -2.33
C ALA A 35 10.99 -33.37 -3.35
N VAL A 36 11.33 -33.99 -4.48
CA VAL A 36 10.36 -34.45 -5.48
C VAL A 36 9.38 -35.46 -4.89
N ARG A 37 9.88 -36.45 -4.13
CA ARG A 37 9.03 -37.51 -3.55
C ARG A 37 8.08 -36.99 -2.47
N ARG A 38 8.50 -35.99 -1.67
CA ARG A 38 7.66 -35.41 -0.60
C ARG A 38 6.69 -34.35 -1.09
N ASP A 39 6.85 -33.83 -2.31
CA ASP A 39 5.95 -32.83 -2.87
C ASP A 39 4.59 -33.44 -3.26
N THR A 40 3.59 -33.23 -2.40
CA THR A 40 2.22 -33.73 -2.59
C THR A 40 1.30 -32.72 -3.28
N ARG A 41 1.82 -31.55 -3.68
CA ARG A 41 1.01 -30.47 -4.27
C ARG A 41 0.52 -30.86 -5.67
N SER A 42 -0.69 -30.40 -6.00
CA SER A 42 -1.19 -30.43 -7.38
C SER A 42 -0.38 -29.51 -8.30
N GLN A 43 -0.50 -29.70 -9.62
CA GLN A 43 0.13 -28.82 -10.60
C GLN A 43 -0.29 -27.36 -10.41
N ALA A 44 -1.58 -27.10 -10.13
CA ALA A 44 -2.09 -25.75 -9.91
C ALA A 44 -1.45 -25.09 -8.68
N GLN A 45 -1.28 -25.83 -7.57
CA GLN A 45 -0.60 -25.34 -6.38
C GLN A 45 0.89 -25.05 -6.66
N ARG A 46 1.59 -25.94 -7.37
CA ARG A 46 2.97 -25.67 -7.78
C ARG A 46 3.09 -24.44 -8.68
N HIS A 47 2.17 -24.27 -9.63
CA HIS A 47 2.15 -23.08 -10.49
C HIS A 47 1.95 -21.81 -9.68
N HIS A 48 1.04 -21.83 -8.69
CA HIS A 48 0.84 -20.71 -7.78
C HIS A 48 2.13 -20.36 -7.01
N ASP A 49 2.74 -21.36 -6.36
CA ASP A 49 3.92 -21.14 -5.51
C ASP A 49 5.15 -20.73 -6.33
N GLY A 50 5.35 -21.35 -7.49
CA GLY A 50 6.42 -21.00 -8.41
C GLY A 50 6.28 -19.57 -8.98
N LEU A 51 5.06 -19.17 -9.36
CA LEU A 51 4.80 -17.79 -9.79
C LEU A 51 5.05 -16.79 -8.65
N LEU A 52 4.59 -17.10 -7.44
CA LEU A 52 4.81 -16.27 -6.25
C LEU A 52 6.30 -16.13 -5.92
N ALA A 53 7.06 -17.23 -5.99
CA ALA A 53 8.51 -17.22 -5.79
C ALA A 53 9.21 -16.34 -6.84
N GLY A 54 8.84 -16.49 -8.12
CA GLY A 54 9.39 -15.67 -9.20
C GLY A 54 9.10 -14.17 -9.03
N LEU A 55 7.87 -13.81 -8.65
CA LEU A 55 7.50 -12.41 -8.38
C LEU A 55 8.23 -11.85 -7.16
N ARG A 56 8.44 -12.66 -6.11
CA ARG A 56 9.25 -12.26 -4.94
C ARG A 56 10.71 -12.04 -5.32
N GLY A 57 11.30 -12.94 -6.12
CA GLY A 57 12.65 -12.78 -6.64
C GLY A 57 12.80 -11.50 -7.48
N LEU A 58 11.81 -11.21 -8.33
CA LEU A 58 11.80 -9.99 -9.14
C LEU A 58 11.66 -8.70 -8.30
N LEU A 59 10.88 -8.73 -7.23
CA LEU A 59 10.81 -7.61 -6.29
C LEU A 59 12.12 -7.43 -5.52
N ALA A 60 12.76 -8.53 -5.11
CA ALA A 60 14.01 -8.53 -4.37
C ALA A 60 15.23 -8.15 -5.23
N SER A 61 15.17 -8.34 -6.55
CA SER A 61 16.30 -8.00 -7.45
C SER A 61 16.59 -6.49 -7.51
N GLY A 62 15.59 -5.65 -7.21
CA GLY A 62 15.70 -4.20 -7.33
C GLY A 62 15.72 -3.67 -8.77
N GLU A 63 15.59 -4.55 -9.77
CA GLU A 63 15.71 -4.19 -11.19
C GLU A 63 14.44 -3.58 -11.78
N LEU A 64 13.31 -3.68 -11.08
CA LEU A 64 12.05 -3.04 -11.47
C LEU A 64 12.09 -1.50 -11.40
N GLY A 65 13.18 -0.93 -10.89
CA GLY A 65 13.36 0.50 -10.79
C GLY A 65 12.40 1.13 -9.77
N GLN A 66 11.82 2.27 -10.15
CA GLN A 66 10.95 3.04 -9.26
C GLN A 66 9.57 3.24 -9.84
N HIS A 67 8.57 3.14 -8.98
CA HIS A 67 7.20 3.52 -9.25
C HIS A 67 6.80 4.67 -8.33
N ARG A 68 6.47 5.82 -8.92
CA ARG A 68 6.17 7.08 -8.22
C ARG A 68 7.22 7.40 -7.15
N GLY A 69 8.50 7.36 -7.51
CA GLY A 69 9.62 7.74 -6.62
C GLY A 69 9.85 6.83 -5.40
N LEU A 70 9.29 5.63 -5.39
CA LEU A 70 9.66 4.53 -4.50
C LEU A 70 10.20 3.37 -5.34
N PRO A 71 11.18 2.60 -4.88
CA PRO A 71 11.46 1.28 -5.44
C PRO A 71 10.16 0.46 -5.54
N VAL A 72 10.01 -0.36 -6.58
CA VAL A 72 8.82 -1.22 -6.68
C VAL A 72 8.82 -2.21 -5.51
N THR A 73 7.95 -1.97 -4.54
CA THR A 73 7.88 -2.73 -3.29
C THR A 73 6.44 -2.85 -2.79
N VAL A 74 6.18 -3.89 -2.00
CA VAL A 74 4.88 -4.07 -1.34
C VAL A 74 4.88 -3.26 -0.05
N VAL A 75 4.06 -2.21 -0.02
CA VAL A 75 3.78 -1.47 1.21
C VAL A 75 2.49 -2.04 1.78
N VAL A 76 2.54 -2.50 3.02
CA VAL A 76 1.39 -3.05 3.74
C VAL A 76 1.14 -2.24 5.00
N SER A 77 -0.12 -2.05 5.35
CA SER A 77 -0.52 -1.29 6.52
C SER A 77 -1.50 -2.10 7.36
N THR A 78 -1.30 -2.07 8.67
CA THR A 78 -2.08 -2.80 9.68
C THR A 78 -2.08 -2.00 10.97
N THR A 79 -2.94 -2.34 11.92
CA THR A 79 -2.86 -1.75 13.27
C THR A 79 -1.78 -2.43 14.12
N LEU A 80 -1.22 -1.69 15.08
CA LEU A 80 -0.27 -2.26 16.05
C LEU A 80 -0.91 -3.41 16.83
N LYS A 81 -2.16 -3.23 17.27
CA LYS A 81 -2.93 -4.26 17.99
C LYS A 81 -3.04 -5.57 17.21
N GLU A 82 -3.37 -5.51 15.92
CA GLU A 82 -3.46 -6.71 15.06
C GLU A 82 -2.09 -7.37 14.88
N LEU A 83 -1.04 -6.56 14.70
CA LEU A 83 0.32 -7.06 14.54
C LEU A 83 0.83 -7.75 15.81
N GLU A 84 0.65 -7.13 16.98
CA GLU A 84 1.04 -7.69 18.29
C GLU A 84 0.27 -8.97 18.62
N ALA A 85 -1.02 -9.01 18.29
CA ALA A 85 -1.84 -10.21 18.46
C ALA A 85 -1.58 -11.28 17.39
N ALA A 86 -0.77 -10.99 16.36
CA ALA A 86 -0.59 -11.83 15.18
C ALA A 86 -1.91 -12.28 14.53
N THR A 87 -2.94 -11.41 14.58
CA THR A 87 -4.29 -11.67 14.06
C THR A 87 -4.73 -10.55 13.13
N GLY A 88 -5.88 -10.71 12.47
CA GLY A 88 -6.40 -9.70 11.56
C GLY A 88 -5.78 -9.74 10.15
N LYS A 89 -5.82 -8.61 9.45
CA LYS A 89 -5.41 -8.50 8.04
C LYS A 89 -4.71 -7.17 7.78
N GLY A 90 -3.59 -7.22 7.06
CA GLY A 90 -2.98 -6.02 6.47
C GLY A 90 -3.66 -5.62 5.16
N VAL A 91 -3.49 -4.37 4.77
CA VAL A 91 -3.94 -3.82 3.47
C VAL A 91 -2.74 -3.35 2.68
N THR A 92 -2.57 -3.82 1.45
CA THR A 92 -1.48 -3.35 0.57
C THR A 92 -1.76 -1.96 0.03
N GLY A 93 -0.73 -1.23 -0.44
CA GLY A 93 -0.91 0.03 -1.17
C GLY A 93 -1.72 -0.09 -2.47
N GLY A 94 -1.97 -1.32 -2.94
CA GLY A 94 -2.89 -1.63 -4.03
C GLY A 94 -4.33 -1.92 -3.59
N GLY A 95 -4.59 -2.01 -2.27
CA GLY A 95 -5.90 -2.28 -1.69
C GLY A 95 -6.18 -3.76 -1.36
N SER A 96 -5.27 -4.68 -1.68
CA SER A 96 -5.45 -6.11 -1.38
C SER A 96 -5.38 -6.37 0.13
N ARG A 97 -6.23 -7.27 0.63
CA ARG A 97 -6.18 -7.72 2.03
C ARG A 97 -5.25 -8.93 2.16
N VAL A 98 -4.31 -8.87 3.08
CA VAL A 98 -3.30 -9.91 3.35
C VAL A 98 -3.53 -10.46 4.76
N PRO A 99 -3.75 -11.77 4.94
CA PRO A 99 -3.81 -12.39 6.26
C PRO A 99 -2.56 -12.07 7.09
N MET A 100 -2.69 -11.90 8.40
CA MET A 100 -1.56 -11.55 9.25
C MET A 100 -0.41 -12.59 9.17
N SER A 101 -0.75 -13.87 9.06
CA SER A 101 0.24 -14.95 8.86
C SER A 101 1.08 -14.76 7.59
N ASP A 102 0.44 -14.32 6.49
CA ASP A 102 1.11 -14.04 5.23
C ASP A 102 1.94 -12.77 5.31
N LEU A 103 1.42 -11.73 5.98
CA LEU A 103 2.17 -10.50 6.21
C LEU A 103 3.44 -10.76 7.03
N ILE A 104 3.35 -11.52 8.12
CA ILE A 104 4.50 -11.90 8.93
C ILE A 104 5.51 -12.69 8.09
N ARG A 105 5.06 -13.67 7.29
CA ARG A 105 5.92 -14.45 6.39
C ARG A 105 6.59 -13.60 5.31
N MET A 106 5.86 -12.64 4.72
CA MET A 106 6.41 -11.67 3.78
C MET A 106 7.45 -10.77 4.44
N ALA A 107 7.16 -10.36 5.68
CA ALA A 107 8.03 -9.51 6.47
C ALA A 107 9.35 -10.24 6.78
N SER A 108 9.35 -11.50 7.22
CA SER A 108 10.56 -12.23 7.64
C SER A 108 11.74 -12.22 6.65
N ASN A 109 11.50 -11.96 5.36
CA ASN A 109 12.53 -11.91 4.31
C ASN A 109 12.64 -10.53 3.63
N ALA A 110 12.06 -9.48 4.20
CA ALA A 110 12.01 -8.14 3.61
C ALA A 110 13.00 -7.17 4.26
N HIS A 111 13.48 -6.19 3.48
CA HIS A 111 14.10 -4.99 4.05
C HIS A 111 13.01 -4.11 4.66
N HIS A 112 12.90 -4.16 5.99
CA HIS A 112 11.80 -3.55 6.72
C HIS A 112 11.93 -2.04 6.87
N TYR A 113 10.85 -1.34 6.54
CA TYR A 113 10.60 0.02 7.01
C TYR A 113 9.33 -0.02 7.87
N LEU A 114 9.49 0.09 9.19
CA LEU A 114 8.37 0.16 10.11
C LEU A 114 7.97 1.63 10.32
N ALA A 115 6.75 1.96 9.90
CA ALA A 115 6.12 3.24 10.15
C ALA A 115 5.07 3.06 11.26
N LEU A 116 5.38 3.55 12.46
CA LEU A 116 4.43 3.54 13.59
C LEU A 116 3.60 4.82 13.56
N PHE A 117 2.29 4.67 13.76
CA PHE A 117 1.34 5.77 13.89
C PHE A 117 0.69 5.71 15.27
N ASP A 118 0.59 6.86 15.94
CA ASP A 118 -0.30 7.06 17.08
C ASP A 118 -1.59 7.71 16.55
N GLY A 119 -2.60 6.89 16.30
CA GLY A 119 -3.81 7.31 15.58
C GLY A 119 -3.56 7.70 14.12
N ALA A 120 -4.23 8.74 13.61
CA ALA A 120 -4.07 9.25 12.23
C ALA A 120 -2.89 10.24 12.07
N LYS A 121 -2.04 10.39 13.10
CA LYS A 121 -1.01 11.42 13.17
C LYS A 121 0.37 10.87 12.78
N PRO A 122 0.96 11.32 11.66
CA PRO A 122 2.31 10.93 11.28
C PRO A 122 3.35 11.57 12.22
N LEU A 123 4.42 10.83 12.56
CA LEU A 123 5.61 11.44 13.18
C LEU A 123 6.22 12.43 12.18
N ALA A 124 6.45 13.67 12.61
CA ALA A 124 6.75 14.79 11.73
C ALA A 124 7.95 14.53 10.77
N LEU A 125 7.71 14.70 9.47
CA LEU A 125 8.71 14.60 8.40
C LEU A 125 8.51 15.79 7.45
N TYR A 126 9.50 16.69 7.38
CA TYR A 126 9.48 17.85 6.49
C TYR A 126 10.81 18.07 5.75
N HIS A 127 10.75 18.67 4.57
CA HIS A 127 11.93 19.17 3.85
C HIS A 127 11.60 20.29 2.84
N THR A 128 12.63 20.95 2.30
CA THR A 128 12.52 22.08 1.37
C THR A 128 12.34 21.70 -0.11
N LYS A 129 12.64 20.45 -0.49
CA LYS A 129 12.37 19.96 -1.85
C LYS A 129 10.86 19.90 -2.11
N ARG A 130 10.44 20.19 -3.35
CA ARG A 130 9.03 20.11 -3.78
C ARG A 130 8.48 18.69 -3.77
N LEU A 131 9.30 17.70 -4.16
CA LEU A 131 8.85 16.30 -4.24
C LEU A 131 8.94 15.62 -2.89
N ALA A 132 7.85 14.96 -2.46
CA ALA A 132 7.83 14.18 -1.24
C ALA A 132 8.90 13.08 -1.23
N SER A 133 9.52 12.90 -0.06
CA SER A 133 10.53 11.87 0.16
C SER A 133 9.93 10.46 0.14
N PRO A 134 10.74 9.42 -0.06
CA PRO A 134 10.31 8.03 0.08
C PRO A 134 9.56 7.75 1.39
N ALA A 135 10.09 8.23 2.52
CA ALA A 135 9.48 8.06 3.84
C ALA A 135 8.08 8.71 3.92
N GLN A 136 7.95 9.94 3.40
CA GLN A 136 6.65 10.62 3.35
C GLN A 136 5.65 9.87 2.47
N ARG A 137 6.08 9.30 1.34
CA ARG A 137 5.20 8.51 0.46
C ARG A 137 4.75 7.20 1.11
N ILE A 138 5.65 6.48 1.77
CA ILE A 138 5.30 5.28 2.54
C ILE A 138 4.29 5.62 3.64
N MET A 139 4.50 6.75 4.34
CA MET A 139 3.55 7.22 5.35
C MET A 139 2.17 7.51 4.76
N LEU A 140 2.11 8.18 3.60
CA LEU A 140 0.85 8.46 2.92
C LEU A 140 0.16 7.19 2.40
N TYR A 141 0.91 6.19 1.92
CA TYR A 141 0.33 4.90 1.53
C TYR A 141 -0.34 4.20 2.70
N ALA A 142 0.25 4.31 3.90
CA ALA A 142 -0.33 3.74 5.10
C ALA A 142 -1.50 4.56 5.67
N LYS A 143 -1.37 5.89 5.65
CA LYS A 143 -2.37 6.80 6.20
C LYS A 143 -3.61 6.90 5.33
N ASP A 144 -3.46 7.16 4.03
CA ASP A 144 -4.58 7.49 3.14
C ASP A 144 -5.09 6.25 2.38
N ARG A 145 -4.24 5.21 2.20
CA ARG A 145 -4.51 3.94 1.49
C ARG A 145 -5.00 4.04 0.03
N GLY A 146 -5.32 5.24 -0.43
CA GLY A 146 -5.76 5.56 -1.78
C GLY A 146 -6.07 7.04 -1.93
N CYS A 147 -6.78 7.40 -3.00
CA CYS A 147 -7.11 8.80 -3.25
C CYS A 147 -8.01 9.35 -2.14
N SER A 148 -7.65 10.51 -1.58
CA SER A 148 -8.41 11.15 -0.49
C SER A 148 -9.70 11.84 -0.95
N ARG A 149 -9.96 11.96 -2.26
CA ARG A 149 -11.17 12.59 -2.79
C ARG A 149 -12.40 11.73 -2.46
N PRO A 150 -13.47 12.32 -1.90
CA PRO A 150 -14.71 11.61 -1.62
C PRO A 150 -15.22 10.77 -2.79
N GLY A 151 -15.47 9.49 -2.54
CA GLY A 151 -16.05 8.54 -3.50
C GLY A 151 -15.07 7.99 -4.53
N CYS A 152 -13.79 8.37 -4.50
CA CYS A 152 -12.77 7.78 -5.37
C CYS A 152 -12.26 6.46 -4.78
N ASP A 153 -12.09 5.44 -5.63
CA ASP A 153 -11.60 4.11 -5.26
C ASP A 153 -10.15 3.86 -5.72
N ALA A 154 -9.51 4.87 -6.33
CA ALA A 154 -8.16 4.74 -6.84
C ALA A 154 -7.17 4.39 -5.72
N PRO A 155 -6.40 3.28 -5.84
CA PRO A 155 -5.50 2.84 -4.79
C PRO A 155 -4.31 3.80 -4.63
N ALA A 156 -3.53 3.62 -3.55
CA ALA A 156 -2.36 4.46 -3.29
C ALA A 156 -1.32 4.34 -4.42
N TYR A 157 -1.17 3.14 -5.00
CA TYR A 157 -0.34 2.93 -6.19
C TYR A 157 -0.79 3.74 -7.41
N HIS A 158 -2.04 4.17 -7.50
CA HIS A 158 -2.52 5.03 -8.58
C HIS A 158 -2.63 6.51 -8.17
N SER A 159 -2.14 6.85 -6.98
CA SER A 159 -2.26 8.19 -6.38
C SER A 159 -0.91 8.91 -6.22
N GLU A 160 -0.92 10.20 -6.50
CA GLU A 160 0.22 11.11 -6.39
C GLU A 160 0.18 11.81 -5.04
N VAL A 161 1.33 12.32 -4.60
CA VAL A 161 1.37 13.16 -3.41
C VAL A 161 0.89 14.55 -3.79
N HIS A 162 -0.20 14.98 -3.16
CA HIS A 162 -0.84 16.28 -3.30
C HIS A 162 -0.53 17.14 -2.08
N HIS A 163 -0.07 18.38 -2.32
CA HIS A 163 0.08 19.38 -1.28
C HIS A 163 -1.27 20.02 -0.98
N VAL A 164 -1.73 19.88 0.26
CA VAL A 164 -3.02 20.45 0.68
C VAL A 164 -2.98 21.97 0.65
N THR A 165 -1.92 22.57 1.20
CA THR A 165 -1.56 23.97 0.95
C THR A 165 -0.53 24.02 -0.19
N PRO A 166 -0.72 24.84 -1.24
CA PRO A 166 0.20 24.87 -2.37
C PRO A 166 1.66 25.03 -1.95
N TRP A 167 2.56 24.20 -2.49
CA TRP A 167 4.00 24.28 -2.18
C TRP A 167 4.57 25.69 -2.48
N THR A 168 4.05 26.38 -3.48
CA THR A 168 4.44 27.76 -3.81
C THR A 168 4.11 28.77 -2.72
N THR A 169 3.20 28.43 -1.80
CA THR A 169 2.84 29.26 -0.64
C THR A 169 3.73 28.98 0.55
N THR A 170 4.07 27.71 0.80
CA THR A 170 4.78 27.29 2.02
C THR A 170 6.28 27.06 1.80
N HIS A 171 6.70 26.82 0.56
CA HIS A 171 8.02 26.32 0.15
C HIS A 171 8.50 25.10 0.95
N ARG A 172 7.56 24.34 1.50
CA ARG A 172 7.81 23.19 2.39
C ARG A 172 6.96 22.02 1.97
N THR A 173 7.54 20.83 2.12
CA THR A 173 6.83 19.57 1.95
C THR A 173 6.76 18.92 3.31
N ASP A 174 5.62 19.06 3.98
CA ASP A 174 5.34 18.60 5.35
C ASP A 174 4.30 17.49 5.31
N ILE A 175 4.61 16.33 5.89
CA ILE A 175 3.71 15.17 5.92
C ILE A 175 2.30 15.48 6.46
N ASN A 176 2.17 16.48 7.35
CA ASN A 176 0.88 16.89 7.89
C ASN A 176 0.03 17.68 6.89
N ASP A 177 0.65 18.31 5.89
CA ASP A 177 0.01 19.10 4.84
C ASP A 177 0.06 18.38 3.47
N LEU A 178 0.26 17.07 3.49
CA LEU A 178 0.23 16.20 2.31
C LEU A 178 -0.95 15.23 2.35
N THR A 179 -1.36 14.78 1.17
CA THR A 179 -2.34 13.70 0.99
C THR A 179 -2.12 12.98 -0.34
N LEU A 180 -2.87 11.90 -0.59
CA LEU A 180 -2.91 11.22 -1.88
C LEU A 180 -4.07 11.73 -2.76
N ALA A 181 -3.79 11.96 -4.03
CA ALA A 181 -4.79 12.26 -5.07
C ALA A 181 -4.46 11.51 -6.37
N CYS A 182 -5.44 10.84 -6.99
CA CYS A 182 -5.22 10.23 -8.30
C CYS A 182 -5.02 11.31 -9.38
N GLY A 183 -4.42 10.97 -10.53
CA GLY A 183 -4.13 11.96 -11.58
C GLY A 183 -5.35 12.81 -12.01
N PRO A 184 -6.52 12.21 -12.28
CA PRO A 184 -7.76 12.96 -12.54
C PRO A 184 -8.16 13.92 -11.41
N ASP A 185 -8.12 13.46 -10.16
CA ASP A 185 -8.58 14.23 -9.01
C ASP A 185 -7.59 15.31 -8.59
N ASN A 186 -6.29 15.05 -8.72
CA ASN A 186 -5.24 16.04 -8.47
C ASN A 186 -5.48 17.29 -9.34
N ARG A 187 -5.84 17.10 -10.62
CA ARG A 187 -6.15 18.21 -11.54
C ARG A 187 -7.43 18.97 -11.21
N LEU A 188 -8.28 18.50 -10.29
CA LEU A 188 -9.46 19.26 -9.88
C LEU A 188 -9.13 20.56 -9.17
N VAL A 189 -7.94 20.68 -8.56
CA VAL A 189 -7.51 21.94 -7.93
C VAL A 189 -7.35 23.07 -8.95
N GLU A 190 -6.98 22.75 -10.18
CA GLU A 190 -6.95 23.70 -11.31
C GLU A 190 -8.36 24.11 -11.77
N LYS A 191 -9.38 23.34 -11.37
CA LYS A 191 -10.81 23.58 -11.67
C LYS A 191 -11.57 24.19 -10.49
N GLY A 192 -10.85 24.79 -9.54
CA GLY A 192 -11.44 25.52 -8.41
C GLY A 192 -11.80 24.68 -7.19
N TRP A 193 -11.46 23.38 -7.18
CA TRP A 193 -11.53 22.58 -5.95
C TRP A 193 -10.41 23.01 -4.99
N LYS A 194 -10.70 22.94 -3.69
CA LYS A 194 -9.73 23.24 -2.63
C LYS A 194 -9.62 22.05 -1.70
N THR A 195 -8.45 21.89 -1.10
CA THR A 195 -8.21 20.88 -0.08
C THR A 195 -7.87 21.57 1.24
N ARG A 196 -8.28 20.99 2.37
CA ARG A 196 -7.81 21.37 3.70
C ARG A 196 -7.67 20.16 4.62
N LYS A 197 -6.87 20.26 5.67
CA LYS A 197 -6.85 19.27 6.76
C LYS A 197 -7.84 19.67 7.84
N ASN A 198 -8.63 18.73 8.34
CA ASN A 198 -9.48 18.95 9.51
C ASN A 198 -8.69 18.67 10.82
N ALA A 199 -9.33 18.90 11.97
CA ALA A 199 -8.71 18.68 13.29
C ALA A 199 -8.29 17.22 13.54
N LYS A 200 -8.97 16.26 12.89
CA LYS A 200 -8.68 14.82 12.95
C LYS A 200 -7.52 14.42 11.99
N GLY A 201 -7.02 15.36 11.18
CA GLY A 201 -5.94 15.16 10.22
C GLY A 201 -6.37 14.52 8.90
N ASP A 202 -7.67 14.35 8.67
CA ASP A 202 -8.25 13.90 7.40
C ASP A 202 -8.25 15.04 6.37
N THR A 203 -8.15 14.70 5.10
CA THR A 203 -8.24 15.66 3.99
C THR A 203 -9.70 15.88 3.62
N GLU A 204 -10.13 17.13 3.65
CA GLU A 204 -11.40 17.58 3.11
C GLU A 204 -11.22 18.16 1.71
N TRP A 205 -12.04 17.71 0.77
CA TRP A 205 -12.14 18.25 -0.59
C TRP A 205 -13.37 19.15 -0.69
N LEU A 206 -13.12 20.43 -0.89
CA LEU A 206 -14.12 21.48 -1.03
C LEU A 206 -14.32 21.79 -2.52
N PRO A 207 -15.54 21.62 -3.05
CA PRO A 207 -15.87 21.98 -4.43
C PRO A 207 -15.88 23.51 -4.59
N PRO A 208 -15.86 24.01 -5.84
CA PRO A 208 -16.28 25.38 -6.11
C PRO A 208 -17.78 25.55 -5.77
N ALA A 209 -18.19 26.76 -5.38
CA ALA A 209 -19.54 27.03 -4.83
C ALA A 209 -20.71 26.53 -5.71
N HIS A 210 -20.56 26.56 -7.04
CA HIS A 210 -21.59 26.10 -7.97
C HIS A 210 -21.73 24.56 -8.06
N LEU A 211 -20.75 23.81 -7.53
CA LEU A 211 -20.79 22.34 -7.41
C LEU A 211 -20.98 21.90 -5.95
N ASP A 212 -21.34 22.83 -5.06
CA ASP A 212 -21.54 22.53 -3.65
C ASP A 212 -23.00 22.24 -3.34
N HIS A 213 -23.32 20.97 -3.14
CA HIS A 213 -24.67 20.47 -2.91
C HIS A 213 -24.77 19.64 -1.62
N GLY A 214 -23.84 19.82 -0.67
CA GLY A 214 -23.83 19.09 0.60
C GLY A 214 -23.22 17.68 0.54
N GLN A 215 -22.51 17.35 -0.53
CA GLN A 215 -21.79 16.07 -0.66
C GLN A 215 -20.70 15.90 0.43
N PRO A 216 -20.35 14.65 0.78
CA PRO A 216 -19.27 14.36 1.71
C PRO A 216 -17.95 15.04 1.31
N ARG A 217 -17.19 15.48 2.32
CA ARG A 217 -15.87 16.14 2.11
C ARG A 217 -14.68 15.19 2.26
N ILE A 218 -14.88 14.06 2.93
CA ILE A 218 -13.82 13.10 3.28
C ILE A 218 -14.09 11.78 2.56
N ASN A 219 -13.03 11.13 2.06
CA ASN A 219 -13.15 9.78 1.54
C ASN A 219 -13.04 8.73 2.65
N ARG A 220 -14.11 7.94 2.84
CA ARG A 220 -14.11 6.79 3.76
C ARG A 220 -13.92 5.44 3.06
N TYR A 221 -13.87 5.41 1.72
CA TYR A 221 -13.78 4.16 0.94
C TYR A 221 -12.58 3.29 1.35
N HIS A 222 -11.41 3.90 1.53
CA HIS A 222 -10.19 3.19 1.89
C HIS A 222 -10.06 2.90 3.40
N HIS A 223 -11.00 3.40 4.21
CA HIS A 223 -11.06 3.26 5.66
C HIS A 223 -12.44 2.81 6.15
N PRO A 224 -12.93 1.63 5.72
CA PRO A 224 -14.24 1.14 6.13
C PRO A 224 -14.39 0.99 7.65
N GLU A 225 -13.28 0.78 8.38
CA GLU A 225 -13.26 0.74 9.85
C GLU A 225 -13.73 2.05 10.48
N LYS A 226 -13.53 3.20 9.82
CA LYS A 226 -13.99 4.50 10.32
C LYS A 226 -15.49 4.73 10.11
N ILE A 227 -16.18 3.87 9.36
CA ILE A 227 -17.63 3.96 9.15
C ILE A 227 -18.37 3.29 10.31
N LEU A 228 -17.77 2.24 10.90
CA LEU A 228 -18.41 1.40 11.91
C LEU A 228 -18.18 1.87 13.36
N CYS A 229 -17.25 2.81 13.57
CA CYS A 229 -16.82 3.26 14.90
C CYS A 229 -17.36 4.64 15.32
N GLU A 230 -18.42 5.17 14.69
CA GLU A 230 -19.08 6.40 15.18
C GLU A 230 -20.24 6.04 16.12
N PRO A 231 -20.10 6.22 17.45
CA PRO A 231 -21.07 6.93 18.23
C PRO A 231 -20.66 8.42 18.34
N ASP A 232 -21.66 9.28 18.45
CA ASP A 232 -21.57 10.73 18.55
C ASP A 232 -20.47 11.23 19.52
N ASP A 233 -19.48 11.95 18.99
CA ASP A 233 -18.63 12.88 19.77
C ASP A 233 -18.52 14.21 19.00
N ASP A 234 -19.65 14.65 18.44
CA ASP A 234 -19.86 16.02 17.97
C ASP A 234 -20.69 16.77 19.03
N GLU A 235 -20.15 16.96 20.23
CA GLU A 235 -20.53 18.10 21.09
C GLU A 235 -19.31 19.00 21.32
N PRO A 236 -19.42 20.31 21.00
CA PRO A 236 -18.39 21.27 21.35
C PRO A 236 -18.44 21.59 22.85
N HIS A 237 -17.31 21.44 23.54
CA HIS A 237 -17.04 22.11 24.81
C HIS A 237 -16.49 23.51 24.57
#